data_AF-A0A6F9B277-F1
#
_entry.id   AF-A0A6F9B277-F1
#
_cell.length_a   1.000
_cell.length_b   1.000
_cell.length_c   1.000
_cell.angle_alpha   90.00
_cell.angle_beta   90.00
_cell.angle_gamma   90.00
#
_symmetry.space_group_name_H-M   'P 1'
#
loop_
_entity.id
_entity.type
_entity.pdbx_description
1 polymer ?
#
loop_
_entity_poly.entity_id
_entity_poly.type
_entity_poly.pdbx_seq_one_letter_code
_entity_poly.pdbx_strand_id
1 'polypeptide(L)'
;FNECSVYGTCSQTCSNNKGSYTCSCVEGYLLQPDSRSCKAKNDPVEQLPVLLITNLNDIRCTSLSGMPTRLPAISTKKTTAMDFNYAQETVCWIDVGDTSANTHLKCASIPELK
;
A
#
# COMPACT_ATOMS: atom_id res chain seq x y z
N PHE A 1 10.82 37.07 -4.14
CA PHE A 1 11.37 35.71 -4.14
C PHE A 1 10.34 34.80 -4.77
N ASN A 2 10.77 33.73 -5.45
CA ASN A 2 9.86 32.74 -6.03
C ASN A 2 10.26 31.36 -5.50
N GLU A 3 9.50 30.88 -4.53
CA GLU A 3 9.70 29.60 -3.87
C GLU A 3 9.51 28.44 -4.86
N CYS A 4 8.68 28.61 -5.89
CA CYS A 4 8.44 27.58 -6.93
C CYS A 4 9.62 27.38 -7.88
N SER A 5 10.60 28.30 -7.93
CA SER A 5 11.85 28.09 -8.67
C SER A 5 12.83 27.19 -7.92
N VAL A 6 12.56 26.88 -6.65
CA VAL A 6 13.39 25.99 -5.84
C VAL A 6 12.86 24.57 -5.98
N TYR A 7 13.73 23.67 -6.48
CA TYR A 7 13.39 22.26 -6.62
C TYR A 7 13.03 21.64 -5.26
N GLY A 8 11.93 20.90 -5.20
CA GLY A 8 11.47 20.23 -3.97
C GLY A 8 10.66 21.10 -3.02
N THR A 9 10.30 22.34 -3.39
CA THR A 9 9.38 23.17 -2.58
C THR A 9 8.02 22.51 -2.37
N CYS A 10 7.45 21.94 -3.44
CA CYS A 10 6.21 21.15 -3.45
C CYS A 10 6.49 19.81 -4.14
N SER A 11 5.76 18.75 -3.76
CA SER A 11 5.87 17.45 -4.45
C SER A 11 5.27 17.45 -5.86
N GLN A 12 4.27 18.31 -6.11
CA GLN A 12 3.55 18.39 -7.37
C GLN A 12 3.40 19.85 -7.80
N THR A 13 2.20 20.43 -7.69
CA THR A 13 1.90 21.76 -8.22
C THR A 13 2.27 22.85 -7.21
N CYS A 14 2.95 23.91 -7.68
CA CYS A 14 3.33 25.07 -6.87
C CYS A 14 2.74 26.37 -7.45
N SER A 15 2.09 27.17 -6.61
CA SER A 15 1.62 28.51 -6.94
C SER A 15 2.36 29.54 -6.09
N ASN A 16 3.12 30.43 -6.73
CA ASN A 16 3.84 31.49 -6.04
C ASN A 16 2.92 32.69 -5.78
N ASN A 17 2.85 33.14 -4.53
CA ASN A 17 2.06 34.28 -4.11
C ASN A 17 2.98 35.41 -3.64
N LYS A 18 2.44 36.61 -3.43
CA LYS A 18 3.25 37.72 -2.92
C LYS A 18 3.62 37.48 -1.45
N GLY A 19 4.86 37.09 -1.21
CA GLY A 19 5.41 36.84 0.13
C GLY A 19 5.15 35.44 0.69
N SER A 20 4.61 34.52 -0.13
CA SER A 20 4.36 33.13 0.23
C SER A 20 4.19 32.27 -1.03
N TYR A 21 3.91 30.98 -0.84
CA TYR A 21 3.56 30.06 -1.91
C TYR A 21 2.52 29.06 -1.39
N THR A 22 1.88 28.34 -2.30
CA THR A 22 0.91 27.31 -1.96
C THR A 22 1.17 26.08 -2.82
N CYS A 23 1.29 24.93 -2.18
CA CYS A 23 1.36 23.65 -2.87
C CYS A 23 -0.04 23.05 -3.05
N SER A 24 -0.25 22.34 -4.14
CA SER A 24 -1.48 21.58 -4.40
C SER A 24 -1.16 20.26 -5.10
N CYS A 25 -2.10 19.32 -5.02
CA CYS A 25 -1.96 18.00 -5.59
C CYS A 25 -2.94 17.80 -6.76
N VAL A 26 -2.54 16.99 -7.73
CA VAL A 26 -3.40 16.58 -8.84
C VAL A 26 -4.49 15.60 -8.36
N GLU A 27 -5.49 15.37 -9.21
CA GLU A 27 -6.56 14.42 -8.93
C GLU A 27 -6.00 13.03 -8.56
N GLY A 28 -6.61 12.39 -7.57
CA GLY A 28 -6.13 11.11 -7.02
C GLY A 28 -5.04 11.26 -5.94
N TYR A 29 -4.69 12.48 -5.53
CA TYR A 29 -3.75 12.74 -4.44
C TYR A 29 -4.33 13.72 -3.41
N LEU A 30 -3.84 13.62 -2.18
CA LEU A 30 -4.20 14.47 -1.05
C LEU A 30 -2.96 15.21 -0.54
N LEU A 31 -3.13 16.50 -0.26
CA LEU A 31 -2.10 17.33 0.35
C LEU A 31 -1.91 16.90 1.82
N GLN A 32 -0.67 16.63 2.21
CA GLN A 32 -0.33 16.22 3.55
C GLN A 32 -0.29 17.42 4.52
N PRO A 33 -0.32 17.18 5.86
CA PRO A 33 -0.31 18.26 6.86
C PRO A 33 0.89 19.20 6.80
N ASP A 34 1.99 18.78 6.16
CA ASP A 34 3.15 19.63 5.91
C ASP A 34 2.91 20.72 4.84
N SER A 35 1.74 20.71 4.20
CA SER A 35 1.32 21.63 3.13
C SER A 35 2.23 21.63 1.91
N ARG A 36 3.00 20.56 1.70
CA ARG A 36 3.99 20.44 0.62
C ARG A 36 3.91 19.11 -0.10
N SER A 37 3.70 18.03 0.66
CA SER A 37 3.77 16.67 0.16
C SER A 37 2.41 16.18 -0.31
N CYS A 38 2.41 15.36 -1.36
CA CYS A 38 1.20 14.76 -1.93
C CYS A 38 1.22 13.25 -1.72
N LYS A 39 0.18 12.71 -1.10
CA LYS A 39 -0.02 11.27 -0.89
C LYS A 39 -1.13 10.77 -1.81
N ALA A 40 -0.97 9.60 -2.42
CA ALA A 40 -2.04 8.99 -3.20
C ALA A 40 -3.30 8.82 -2.33
N LYS A 41 -4.45 9.18 -2.91
CA LYS A 41 -5.76 9.01 -2.31
C LYS A 41 -6.13 7.53 -2.40
N ASN A 42 -6.25 6.87 -1.26
CA ASN A 42 -6.89 5.56 -1.20
C ASN A 42 -8.41 5.71 -1.33
N ASP A 43 -9.10 4.67 -1.77
CA ASP A 43 -10.56 4.66 -1.85
C ASP A 43 -11.12 3.43 -1.13
N PRO A 44 -11.56 3.57 0.14
CA PRO A 44 -11.83 4.83 0.84
C PRO A 44 -10.58 5.57 1.34
N VAL A 45 -10.69 6.89 1.53
CA VAL A 45 -9.57 7.78 1.93
C VAL A 45 -8.93 7.37 3.26
N GLU A 46 -9.73 6.79 4.14
CA GLU A 46 -9.32 6.37 5.48
C GLU A 46 -8.61 5.00 5.48
N GLN A 47 -8.62 4.29 4.35
CA GLN A 47 -7.93 3.00 4.20
C GLN A 47 -6.44 3.21 4.43
N LEU A 48 -5.90 2.60 5.49
CA LEU A 48 -4.47 2.66 5.78
C LEU A 48 -3.73 1.55 5.02
N PRO A 49 -2.49 1.83 4.56
CA PRO A 49 -1.66 0.80 3.95
C PRO A 49 -1.40 -0.34 4.93
N VAL A 50 -1.52 -1.57 4.43
CA VAL A 50 -1.18 -2.78 5.15
C VAL A 50 0.07 -3.42 4.56
N LEU A 51 0.75 -4.20 5.38
CA LEU A 51 1.82 -5.08 5.00
C LEU A 51 1.34 -6.52 5.12
N LEU A 52 1.36 -7.23 3.99
CA LEU A 52 1.21 -8.68 3.95
C LEU A 52 2.57 -9.30 4.26
N ILE A 53 2.62 -10.21 5.22
CA ILE A 53 3.83 -10.92 5.62
C ILE A 53 3.54 -12.41 5.60
N THR A 54 4.39 -13.19 4.94
CA THR A 54 4.33 -14.65 4.98
C THR A 54 5.32 -15.21 5.97
N ASN A 55 4.88 -16.16 6.78
CA ASN A 55 5.74 -17.16 7.41
C ASN A 55 5.57 -18.51 6.67
N LEU A 56 6.29 -19.55 7.09
CA LEU A 56 6.18 -20.90 6.55
C LEU A 56 4.74 -21.47 6.62
N ASN A 57 3.96 -21.06 7.62
CA ASN A 57 2.66 -21.66 7.91
C ASN A 57 1.48 -20.70 7.77
N ASP A 58 1.73 -19.39 7.62
CA ASP A 58 0.65 -18.41 7.56
C ASP A 58 1.02 -17.15 6.76
N ILE A 59 -0.01 -16.50 6.23
CA ILE A 59 0.06 -15.13 5.68
C ILE A 59 -0.73 -14.24 6.64
N ARG A 60 -0.10 -13.15 7.09
CA ARG A 60 -0.67 -12.20 8.05
C ARG A 60 -0.69 -10.79 7.49
N CYS A 61 -1.68 -10.03 7.91
CA CYS A 61 -1.80 -8.61 7.60
C CYS A 61 -1.45 -7.77 8.85
N THR A 62 -0.51 -6.85 8.72
CA THR A 62 -0.18 -5.87 9.76
C THR A 62 -0.22 -4.46 9.19
N SER A 63 -0.48 -3.47 10.03
CA SER A 63 -0.34 -2.06 9.64
C SER A 63 1.13 -1.66 9.56
N LEU A 64 1.43 -0.52 8.90
CA LEU A 64 2.79 0.01 8.87
C LEU A 64 3.34 0.44 10.24
N SER A 65 2.48 0.61 11.26
CA SER A 65 2.91 0.86 12.64
C SER A 65 3.24 -0.42 13.41
N GLY A 66 3.11 -1.59 12.78
CA GLY A 66 3.31 -2.90 13.40
C GLY A 66 2.11 -3.38 14.22
N MET A 67 1.01 -2.62 14.28
CA MET A 67 -0.23 -3.05 14.91
C MET A 67 -0.90 -4.13 14.05
N PRO A 68 -1.29 -5.28 14.66
CA PRO A 68 -1.98 -6.33 13.93
C PRO A 68 -3.33 -5.82 13.42
N THR A 69 -3.68 -6.20 12.19
CA THR A 69 -5.01 -5.91 11.64
C THR A 69 -6.04 -6.90 12.21
N ARG A 70 -7.33 -6.64 11.98
CA ARG A 70 -8.43 -7.55 12.37
C ARG A 70 -8.55 -8.77 11.45
N LEU A 71 -7.78 -8.80 10.35
CA LEU A 71 -7.89 -9.84 9.33
C LEU A 71 -7.31 -11.16 9.85
N PRO A 72 -8.01 -12.28 9.65
CA PRO A 72 -7.51 -13.59 10.07
C PRO A 72 -6.27 -13.97 9.26
N ALA A 73 -5.36 -14.71 9.90
CA ALA A 73 -4.22 -15.28 9.22
C ALA A 73 -4.67 -16.39 8.25
N ILE A 74 -4.12 -16.40 7.04
CA ILE A 74 -4.39 -17.44 6.05
C ILE A 74 -3.40 -18.58 6.28
N SER A 75 -3.87 -19.78 6.61
CA SER A 75 -3.01 -20.94 6.80
C SER A 75 -2.43 -21.41 5.46
N THR A 76 -1.13 -21.65 5.44
CA THR A 76 -0.39 -22.14 4.28
C THR A 76 0.51 -23.33 4.66
N LYS A 77 0.99 -24.06 3.66
CA LYS A 77 2.00 -25.11 3.84
C LYS A 77 3.25 -24.72 3.07
N LYS A 78 4.26 -24.22 3.78
CA LYS A 78 5.59 -23.89 3.23
C LYS A 78 5.52 -22.89 2.06
N THR A 79 5.07 -21.66 2.37
CA THR A 79 5.03 -20.56 1.39
C THR A 79 6.43 -19.97 1.17
N THR A 80 6.79 -19.75 -0.08
CA THR A 80 8.09 -19.16 -0.48
C THR A 80 7.96 -17.81 -1.17
N ALA A 81 6.84 -17.57 -1.85
CA ALA A 81 6.53 -16.32 -2.54
C ALA A 81 5.02 -16.06 -2.53
N MET A 82 4.65 -14.78 -2.53
CA MET A 82 3.28 -14.30 -2.68
C MET A 82 3.24 -13.05 -3.56
N ASP A 83 2.08 -12.79 -4.14
CA ASP A 83 1.76 -11.53 -4.82
C ASP A 83 0.30 -11.14 -4.53
N PHE A 84 -0.03 -9.87 -4.71
CA PHE A 84 -1.35 -9.32 -4.44
C PHE A 84 -1.98 -8.69 -5.67
N ASN A 85 -3.17 -9.16 -6.03
CA ASN A 85 -3.98 -8.55 -7.07
C ASN A 85 -4.91 -7.49 -6.48
N TYR A 86 -4.54 -6.22 -6.66
CA TYR A 86 -5.32 -5.08 -6.17
C TYR A 86 -6.73 -4.98 -6.79
N ALA A 87 -6.90 -5.35 -8.07
CA ALA A 87 -8.19 -5.23 -8.74
C ALA A 87 -9.22 -6.25 -8.23
N GLN A 88 -8.77 -7.40 -7.73
CA GLN A 88 -9.61 -8.48 -7.24
C GLN A 88 -9.58 -8.65 -5.71
N GLU A 89 -8.77 -7.86 -5.01
CA GLU A 89 -8.51 -7.99 -3.56
C GLU A 89 -8.11 -9.43 -3.15
N THR A 90 -7.25 -10.06 -3.96
CA THR A 90 -6.81 -11.43 -3.72
C THR A 90 -5.31 -11.49 -3.51
N VAL A 91 -4.87 -12.16 -2.45
CA VAL A 91 -3.49 -12.62 -2.33
C VAL A 91 -3.37 -13.97 -3.01
N CYS A 92 -2.31 -14.16 -3.78
CA CYS A 92 -1.96 -15.44 -4.37
C CYS A 92 -0.56 -15.84 -3.88
N TRP A 93 -0.35 -17.11 -3.58
CA TRP A 93 0.92 -17.64 -3.09
C TRP A 93 1.22 -19.02 -3.65
N ILE A 94 2.51 -19.35 -3.67
CA ILE A 94 2.98 -20.67 -4.08
C ILE A 94 2.92 -21.59 -2.85
N ASP A 95 2.02 -22.57 -2.90
CA ASP A 95 1.92 -23.66 -1.92
C ASP A 95 2.81 -24.82 -2.40
N VAL A 96 3.94 -25.03 -1.71
CA VAL A 96 4.97 -26.00 -2.11
C VAL A 96 4.71 -27.33 -1.43
N GLY A 97 4.29 -28.33 -2.22
CA GLY A 97 4.17 -29.70 -1.75
C GLY A 97 5.53 -30.43 -1.66
N ASP A 98 5.50 -31.67 -1.18
CA ASP A 98 6.71 -32.50 -1.04
C ASP A 98 7.37 -32.85 -2.38
N THR A 99 6.62 -32.77 -3.48
CA THR A 99 7.10 -32.98 -4.86
C THR A 99 6.69 -31.81 -5.75
N SER A 100 7.40 -31.61 -6.86
CA SER A 100 7.10 -30.55 -7.83
C SER A 100 5.69 -30.64 -8.40
N ALA A 101 5.12 -31.85 -8.53
CA ALA A 101 3.76 -32.08 -9.00
C ALA A 101 2.68 -31.57 -8.03
N ASN A 102 3.01 -31.44 -6.75
CA ASN A 102 2.11 -30.96 -5.70
C ASN A 102 2.30 -29.47 -5.40
N THR A 103 3.11 -28.76 -6.19
CA THR A 103 3.28 -27.31 -6.07
C THR A 103 2.18 -26.61 -6.84
N HIS A 104 1.33 -25.86 -6.14
CA HIS A 104 0.17 -25.19 -6.73
C HIS A 104 0.13 -23.71 -6.36
N LEU A 105 -0.32 -22.89 -7.31
CA LEU A 105 -0.71 -21.52 -7.02
C LEU A 105 -2.06 -21.55 -6.30
N LYS A 106 -2.12 -20.97 -5.10
CA LYS A 106 -3.37 -20.77 -4.35
C LYS A 106 -3.65 -19.30 -4.23
N CYS A 107 -4.92 -18.94 -4.20
CA CYS A 107 -5.36 -17.57 -4.01
C CYS A 107 -6.50 -17.52 -2.98
N ALA A 108 -6.56 -16.43 -2.22
CA ALA A 108 -7.63 -16.15 -1.29
C ALA A 108 -7.98 -14.66 -1.34
N SER A 109 -9.27 -14.35 -1.24
CA SER A 109 -9.70 -12.96 -1.08
C SER A 109 -9.35 -12.47 0.32
N ILE A 110 -8.82 -11.27 0.41
CA ILE A 110 -8.65 -10.54 1.67
C ILE A 110 -9.58 -9.33 1.59
N PRO A 111 -10.83 -9.48 2.05
CA PRO A 111 -11.78 -8.37 2.04
C PRO A 111 -11.25 -7.24 2.94
N GLU A 112 -11.65 -6.00 2.64
CA GLU A 112 -11.24 -4.79 3.38
C GLU A 112 -9.78 -4.37 3.13
N LEU A 113 -9.23 -4.63 1.94
CA LEU A 113 -7.92 -4.11 1.52
C LEU A 113 -7.99 -2.99 0.48
N LYS A 114 -9.10 -2.86 -0.25
CA LYS A 114 -9.42 -1.70 -1.08
C LYS A 114 -10.19 -0.65 -0.29
#